data_AF-A0A367JEC5-F1
#
_entry.id   AF-A0A367JEC5-F1
#
_cell.length_a   1.000
_cell.length_b   1.000
_cell.length_c   1.000
_cell.angle_alpha   90.00
_cell.angle_beta   90.00
_cell.angle_gamma   90.00
#
_symmetry.space_group_name_H-M   'P 1'
#
loop_
_entity.id
_entity.type
_entity.pdbx_description
1 polymer ?
#
loop_
_entity_poly.entity_id
_entity_poly.type
_entity_poly.pdbx_seq_one_letter_code
_entity_poly.pdbx_strand_id
1 'polypeptide(L)' 'MAEAILDFSKELDVALLDQVVMTFFTGSGSEQQLAQQILTQFQDHEEAWTRVDGILEKSSVSQTK' A
#
# COMPACT_ATOMS: atom_id res chain seq x y z
N MET A 1 7.86 -6.27 -7.00
CA MET A 1 7.01 -5.39 -7.84
C MET A 1 5.98 -4.80 -6.89
N ALA A 2 6.11 -3.51 -6.55
CA ALA A 2 5.23 -2.83 -5.59
C ALA A 2 3.73 -2.90 -5.99
N GLU A 3 3.46 -3.08 -7.29
CA GLU A 3 2.14 -3.24 -7.88
C GLU A 3 1.38 -4.49 -7.41
N ALA A 4 2.06 -5.46 -6.76
CA ALA A 4 1.38 -6.66 -6.25
C ALA A 4 0.32 -6.33 -5.17
N ILE A 5 0.38 -5.17 -4.52
CA ILE A 5 -0.67 -4.71 -3.61
C ILE A 5 -1.98 -4.37 -4.33
N LEU A 6 -1.93 -4.14 -5.65
CA LEU A 6 -3.08 -3.86 -6.51
C LEU A 6 -3.76 -5.15 -7.01
N ASP A 7 -3.23 -6.33 -6.69
CA ASP A 7 -3.87 -7.60 -7.01
C ASP A 7 -4.96 -7.93 -5.98
N PHE A 8 -6.20 -7.52 -6.29
CA PHE A 8 -7.33 -7.75 -5.40
C PHE A 8 -7.83 -9.21 -5.41
N SER A 9 -7.34 -10.05 -6.33
CA SER A 9 -7.69 -11.47 -6.40
C SER A 9 -7.03 -12.33 -5.32
N LYS A 10 -6.06 -11.77 -4.58
CA LYS A 10 -5.29 -12.45 -3.53
C LYS A 10 -5.39 -11.70 -2.19
N GLU A 11 -5.00 -12.38 -1.12
CA GLU A 11 -4.82 -11.73 0.17
C GLU A 11 -3.77 -10.61 0.07
N LEU A 12 -4.05 -9.46 0.67
CA LEU A 12 -3.15 -8.32 0.69
C LEU A 12 -1.89 -8.65 1.49
N ASP A 13 -0.73 -8.49 0.86
CA ASP A 13 0.55 -8.49 1.54
C ASP A 13 0.75 -7.15 2.26
N VAL A 14 0.41 -7.12 3.55
CA VAL A 14 0.50 -5.91 4.38
C VAL A 14 1.95 -5.46 4.59
N ALA A 15 2.92 -6.38 4.58
CA ALA A 15 4.33 -6.02 4.68
C ALA A 15 4.81 -5.31 3.41
N LEU A 16 4.32 -5.73 2.23
CA LEU A 16 4.57 -5.03 0.98
C LEU A 16 3.90 -3.64 0.96
N LEU A 17 2.67 -3.52 1.43
CA LEU A 17 2.00 -2.22 1.57
C LEU A 17 2.81 -1.28 2.47
N ASP A 18 3.28 -1.76 3.62
CA ASP A 18 4.16 -1.01 4.52
C ASP A 18 5.43 -0.51 3.82
N GLN A 19 6.05 -1.33 2.97
CA GLN A 19 7.22 -0.91 2.18
C GLN A 19 6.89 0.17 1.17
N VAL A 20 5.74 0.10 0.49
CA VAL A 20 5.30 1.11 -0.47
C VAL A 20 4.98 2.42 0.23
N VAL A 21 4.29 2.38 1.37
CA VAL A 21 4.02 3.55 2.22
C VAL A 21 5.34 4.17 2.70
N MET A 22 6.28 3.37 3.20
CA MET A 22 7.59 3.88 3.61
C MET A 22 8.32 4.53 2.44
N THR A 23 8.31 3.92 1.24
CA THR A 23 8.92 4.49 0.03
C THR A 23 8.26 5.81 -0.37
N PHE A 24 6.95 5.95 -0.18
CA PHE A 24 6.26 7.21 -0.41
C PHE A 24 6.69 8.31 0.57
N PHE A 25 6.90 7.98 1.85
CA PHE A 25 7.28 8.96 2.88
C PHE A 25 8.78 9.28 2.91
N THR A 26 9.66 8.31 2.62
CA THR A 26 11.12 8.45 2.77
C THR A 26 11.88 8.43 1.45
N GLY A 27 11.27 7.92 0.37
CA GLY A 27 11.84 7.91 -0.96
C GLY A 27 11.88 9.31 -1.59
N SER A 28 12.49 9.40 -2.77
CA SER A 28 12.58 10.66 -3.50
C SER A 28 12.56 10.44 -5.01
N GLY A 29 12.17 11.48 -5.76
CA GLY A 29 12.13 11.45 -7.21
C GLY A 29 11.18 10.38 -7.76
N SER A 30 11.68 9.55 -8.66
CA SER A 30 10.87 8.56 -9.39
C SER A 30 10.30 7.46 -8.49
N GLU A 31 11.01 7.06 -7.43
CA GLU A 31 10.53 6.00 -6.51
C GLU A 31 9.35 6.49 -5.68
N GLN A 32 9.43 7.73 -5.17
CA GLN A 32 8.34 8.35 -4.44
C GLN A 32 7.10 8.56 -5.33
N GLN A 33 7.32 9.01 -6.57
CA GLN A 33 6.23 9.23 -7.53
C GLN A 33 5.53 7.90 -7.89
N LEU A 34 6.30 6.83 -8.10
CA LEU A 34 5.73 5.50 -8.34
C LEU A 34 4.94 4.99 -7.13
N ALA A 35 5.49 5.14 -5.92
CA ALA A 35 4.80 4.75 -4.69
C ALA A 35 3.49 5.53 -4.52
N GLN A 36 3.48 6.84 -4.82
CA GLN A 36 2.27 7.65 -4.82
C GLN A 36 1.22 7.11 -5.79
N GLN A 37 1.61 6.83 -7.04
CA GLN A 37 0.68 6.31 -8.06
C GLN A 37 0.06 4.97 -7.66
N ILE A 38 0.86 4.09 -7.05
CA ILE A 38 0.38 2.78 -6.59
C ILE A 38 -0.57 2.97 -5.40
N LEU A 39 -0.24 3.82 -4.42
CA LEU A 39 -1.12 4.08 -3.27
C LEU A 39 -2.44 4.73 -3.69
N THR A 40 -2.42 5.67 -4.63
CA THR A 40 -3.66 6.27 -5.18
C THR A 40 -4.53 5.22 -5.86
N GLN A 41 -3.95 4.39 -6.73
CA GLN A 41 -4.71 3.29 -7.37
C GLN A 41 -5.27 2.29 -6.37
N PHE A 42 -4.50 1.99 -5.31
CA PHE A 42 -4.97 1.11 -4.25
C PHE A 42 -6.17 1.73 -3.52
N GLN A 43 -6.10 3.02 -3.17
CA GLN A 43 -7.17 3.72 -2.45
C GLN A 43 -8.44 3.91 -3.30
N ASP A 44 -8.29 4.12 -4.60
CA ASP A 44 -9.44 4.30 -5.52
C ASP A 44 -10.18 2.98 -5.81
N HIS A 45 -9.60 1.82 -5.48
CA HIS A 45 -10.22 0.53 -5.74
C HIS A 45 -11.39 0.24 -4.78
N GLU A 46 -12.53 -0.21 -5.33
CA GLU A 46 -13.76 -0.45 -4.56
C GLU A 46 -13.62 -1.50 -3.46
N GLU A 47 -12.65 -2.42 -3.57
CA GLU A 47 -12.37 -3.45 -2.56
C GLU A 47 -11.35 -3.01 -1.49
N ALA A 48 -10.72 -1.84 -1.63
CA ALA A 48 -9.67 -1.39 -0.73
C ALA A 48 -10.16 -1.20 0.71
N TRP A 49 -11.37 -0.66 0.88
CA TRP A 49 -11.96 -0.44 2.21
C TRP A 49 -12.17 -1.76 2.98
N THR A 50 -12.42 -2.88 2.28
CA THR A 50 -12.61 -4.19 2.92
C THR A 50 -11.33 -4.74 3.54
N ARG A 51 -10.18 -4.18 3.16
CA ARG A 51 -8.85 -4.60 3.62
C ARG A 51 -8.36 -3.76 4.81
N VAL A 52 -9.09 -2.71 5.19
CA VAL A 52 -8.69 -1.76 6.25
C VAL A 52 -8.50 -2.46 7.59
N ASP A 53 -9.43 -3.31 8.01
CA ASP A 53 -9.29 -4.06 9.27
C ASP A 53 -7.99 -4.89 9.29
N GLY A 54 -7.72 -5.64 8.20
CA GLY A 54 -6.51 -6.44 8.08
C GLY A 54 -5.23 -5.60 8.05
N ILE A 55 -5.27 -4.40 7.46
CA ILE A 55 -4.15 -3.44 7.48
C ILE A 55 -3.91 -2.95 8.91
N LEU A 56 -4.95 -2.53 9.63
CA LEU A 56 -4.83 -2.03 11.01
C LEU A 56 -4.28 -3.09 11.96
N GLU A 57 -4.71 -4.34 11.79
CA GLU A 57 -4.26 -5.48 12.60
C GLU A 57 -2.82 -5.92 12.27
N LYS A 58 -2.48 -6.06 10.99
CA LYS A 58 -1.20 -6.67 10.56
C LYS A 58 -0.08 -5.66 10.32
N SER A 59 -0.38 -4.40 10.03
CA SER A 59 0.65 -3.39 9.71
C SER A 59 1.51 -3.08 10.93
N SER A 60 2.81 -2.98 10.68
CA SER A 60 3.81 -2.57 11.69
C SER A 60 4.22 -1.10 11.54
N VAL A 61 3.68 -0.39 10.55
CA VAL A 61 4.03 0.99 10.22
C VAL A 61 2.85 1.92 10.53
N SER A 62 3.08 2.90 11.40
CA SER A 62 2.02 3.84 11.83
C SER A 62 1.44 4.65 10.67
N GLN A 63 2.23 4.94 9.63
CA GLN A 63 1.75 5.67 8.44
C GLN A 63 0.83 4.85 7.53
N THR A 64 0.81 3.52 7.65
CA THR A 64 -0.07 2.65 6.87
C THR A 64 -1.45 2.49 7.51
N LYS A 65 -1.54 2.77 8.83
CA LYS A 65 -2.78 2.71 9.61
C LYS A 65 -3.56 4.01 9.50
#